data_AF-A0A962GIK6-F1
#
_entry.id   AF-A0A962GIK6-F1
#
_cell.length_a   1.000
_cell.length_b   1.000
_cell.length_c   1.000
_cell.angle_alpha   90.00
_cell.angle_beta   90.00
_cell.angle_gamma   90.00
#
_symmetry.space_group_name_H-M   'P 1'
#
loop_
_entity.id
_entity.type
_entity.pdbx_description
1 polymer ?
#
loop_
_entity_poly.entity_id
_entity_poly.type
_entity_poly.pdbx_seq_one_letter_code
_entity_poly.pdbx_strand_id
1 'polypeptide(L)'
;FNLSNSTNGLPTFAQTRLDSVSDANQLSDTAMPGGLTAYPLDPSFFIRGHECVGNNCTPALTTVGSDFSAVFRNPGVVANSRVPNTDILTVRYLTGGTQITSLAGNVATTIESIPADSTGNALVADCNLSYVTPVTWAANTVTANNNFPAFSLASKTSVYSMDRDFHTVSYFLGVDDDPNADDARVLPSLYRSENGVAQPIVEGVERFDVFYLAQLQTGRVARLTADQVQQVRGGGDLNNDGAIDGDNGCTLPSTIPDYPGFNMPNDQGCLWRSIYAIEVHLLLNTVNDSSQSNNEVFNYSVDPTNPQNPAGGLVTGLPAERMYRREFSAVVPIRNYTL
;
A
#
# COMPACT_ATOMS: atom_id res chain seq x y z
N PHE A 1 17.54 -12.89 -30.52
CA PHE A 1 16.28 -12.52 -29.83
C PHE A 1 15.68 -13.77 -29.21
N ASN A 2 16.09 -14.11 -27.99
CA ASN A 2 15.45 -15.17 -27.19
C ASN A 2 14.78 -14.50 -26.00
N LEU A 3 13.48 -14.25 -26.14
CA LEU A 3 12.61 -13.78 -25.07
C LEU A 3 11.70 -14.94 -24.67
N SER A 4 12.03 -15.63 -23.59
CA SER A 4 11.04 -16.21 -22.67
C SER A 4 11.79 -16.69 -21.41
N ASN A 5 12.01 -15.78 -20.45
CA ASN A 5 12.29 -16.20 -19.09
C ASN A 5 10.97 -16.71 -18.50
N SER A 6 10.94 -17.95 -18.03
CA SER A 6 9.74 -18.69 -17.60
C SER A 6 9.18 -18.25 -16.25
N THR A 7 9.55 -17.07 -15.74
CA THR A 7 9.18 -16.62 -14.40
C THR A 7 8.09 -15.57 -14.34
N ASN A 8 7.39 -15.26 -15.44
CA ASN A 8 6.35 -14.21 -15.46
C ASN A 8 6.82 -12.85 -14.89
N GLY A 9 8.13 -12.57 -14.95
CA GLY A 9 8.71 -11.34 -14.39
C GLY A 9 9.12 -11.41 -12.92
N LEU A 10 8.93 -12.53 -12.22
CA LEU A 10 9.47 -12.74 -10.88
C LEU A 10 10.96 -13.13 -10.98
N PRO A 11 11.86 -12.56 -10.16
CA PRO A 11 13.23 -13.03 -10.12
C PRO A 11 13.29 -14.42 -9.51
N THR A 12 14.07 -15.30 -10.15
CA THR A 12 14.43 -16.60 -9.59
C THR A 12 15.23 -16.42 -8.29
N PHE A 13 15.26 -17.45 -7.44
CA PHE A 13 16.14 -17.50 -6.26
C PHE A 13 17.60 -17.14 -6.58
N ALA A 14 18.08 -17.47 -7.79
CA ALA A 14 19.43 -17.14 -8.25
C ALA A 14 19.60 -15.68 -8.76
N GLN A 15 18.50 -14.96 -8.98
CA GLN A 15 18.47 -13.56 -9.41
C GLN A 15 18.27 -12.60 -8.22
N THR A 16 17.77 -13.09 -7.09
CA THR A 16 17.91 -12.41 -5.81
C THR A 16 19.38 -12.55 -5.42
N ARG A 17 20.19 -11.48 -5.58
CA ARG A 17 21.55 -11.46 -5.05
C ARG A 17 21.46 -11.44 -3.53
N LEU A 18 21.40 -12.63 -2.94
CA LEU A 18 21.69 -12.82 -1.53
C LEU A 18 23.15 -12.43 -1.35
N ASP A 19 23.39 -11.53 -0.40
CA ASP A 19 24.72 -11.06 -0.05
C ASP A 19 25.64 -12.26 0.24
N SER A 20 26.92 -12.10 -0.11
CA SER A 20 27.89 -13.19 -0.04
C SER A 20 28.07 -13.69 1.40
N VAL A 21 28.20 -15.01 1.51
CA VAL A 21 28.35 -15.85 2.72
C VAL A 21 29.55 -15.53 3.63
N SER A 22 30.12 -14.32 3.57
CA SER A 22 31.17 -13.84 4.45
C SER A 22 30.85 -12.52 5.17
N ASP A 23 29.66 -11.94 4.97
CA ASP A 23 29.38 -10.61 5.51
C ASP A 23 28.68 -10.64 6.89
N ALA A 24 29.24 -9.91 7.85
CA ALA A 24 28.69 -9.74 9.21
C ALA A 24 27.52 -8.74 9.24
N ASN A 25 26.86 -8.52 8.08
CA ASN A 25 25.99 -7.40 7.80
C ASN A 25 24.57 -7.85 7.45
N GLN A 26 23.97 -8.72 8.28
CA GLN A 26 22.56 -8.49 8.59
C GLN A 26 22.50 -7.10 9.23
N LEU A 27 22.26 -6.09 8.39
CA LEU A 27 22.41 -4.68 8.72
C LEU A 27 21.73 -4.39 10.06
N SER A 28 22.45 -3.73 10.98
CA SER A 28 21.90 -3.40 12.29
C SER A 28 20.60 -2.61 12.12
N ASP A 29 19.58 -3.07 12.84
CA ASP A 29 18.33 -2.36 13.08
C ASP A 29 18.61 -1.08 13.87
N THR A 30 19.12 -0.08 13.15
CA THR A 30 19.33 1.24 13.68
C THR A 30 18.17 2.06 13.14
N ALA A 31 17.14 2.21 13.97
CA ALA A 31 16.05 3.13 13.75
C ALA A 31 16.57 4.48 13.25
N MET A 32 15.81 5.13 12.36
CA MET A 32 16.17 6.45 11.83
C MET A 32 16.61 7.38 12.98
N PRO A 33 17.84 7.93 12.94
CA PRO A 33 18.26 8.91 13.93
C PRO A 33 17.24 10.05 13.99
N GLY A 34 16.76 10.37 15.18
CA GLY A 34 15.84 11.49 15.37
C GLY A 34 16.45 12.79 14.86
N GLY A 35 15.67 13.58 14.10
CA GLY A 35 16.09 14.88 13.59
C GLY A 35 16.61 14.89 12.15
N LEU A 36 16.57 13.77 11.42
CA LEU A 36 16.81 13.76 9.99
C LEU A 36 15.69 14.52 9.26
N THR A 37 16.07 15.58 8.55
CA THR A 37 15.16 16.29 7.65
C THR A 37 15.07 15.62 6.29
N ALA A 38 16.00 14.72 5.98
CA ALA A 38 16.05 14.01 4.71
C ALA A 38 16.33 12.51 4.89
N TYR A 39 15.66 11.67 4.11
CA TYR A 39 15.61 10.22 4.30
C TYR A 39 15.23 9.50 2.99
N PRO A 40 15.67 8.24 2.79
CA PRO A 40 15.17 7.42 1.70
C PRO A 40 13.71 7.00 1.96
N LEU A 41 12.93 6.83 0.89
CA LEU A 41 11.53 6.46 1.02
C LEU A 41 11.37 4.93 1.06
N ASP A 42 10.83 4.43 2.16
CA ASP A 42 10.51 3.00 2.31
C ASP A 42 9.38 2.60 1.33
N PRO A 43 9.55 1.57 0.48
CA PRO A 43 8.51 1.11 -0.43
C PRO A 43 7.19 0.75 0.25
N SER A 44 7.22 0.33 1.52
CA SER A 44 6.03 0.08 2.34
C SER A 44 5.15 1.32 2.58
N PHE A 45 5.63 2.51 2.21
CA PHE A 45 4.85 3.73 2.25
C PHE A 45 3.88 3.85 1.06
N PHE A 46 4.13 3.15 -0.05
CA PHE A 46 3.26 3.20 -1.23
C PHE A 46 2.03 2.31 -1.12
N ILE A 47 2.03 1.34 -0.23
CA ILE A 47 0.87 0.48 0.01
C ILE A 47 0.74 0.14 1.49
N ARG A 48 -0.48 0.27 2.01
CA ARG A 48 -0.81 -0.15 3.35
C ARG A 48 -2.22 -0.71 3.38
N GLY A 49 -2.35 -1.90 3.94
CA GLY A 49 -3.63 -2.51 4.25
C GLY A 49 -3.97 -2.40 5.72
N HIS A 50 -5.25 -2.56 6.03
CA HIS A 50 -5.76 -2.67 7.37
C HIS A 50 -6.87 -3.72 7.41
N GLU A 51 -6.61 -4.81 8.11
CA GLU A 51 -7.58 -5.87 8.40
C GLU A 51 -8.38 -5.42 9.62
N CYS A 52 -9.68 -5.21 9.46
CA CYS A 52 -10.48 -4.53 10.48
C CYS A 52 -11.60 -5.40 11.02
N VAL A 53 -11.52 -5.76 12.30
CA VAL A 53 -12.53 -6.53 13.02
C VAL A 53 -13.17 -5.65 14.09
N GLY A 54 -14.47 -5.39 13.94
CA GLY A 54 -15.19 -4.43 14.77
C GLY A 54 -14.54 -3.05 14.78
N ASN A 55 -14.09 -2.59 15.96
CA ASN A 55 -13.45 -1.28 16.16
C ASN A 55 -11.95 -1.26 15.90
N ASN A 56 -11.32 -2.43 15.75
CA ASN A 56 -9.87 -2.54 15.71
C ASN A 56 -9.43 -2.87 14.28
N CYS A 57 -8.34 -2.24 13.85
CA CYS A 57 -7.69 -2.54 12.59
C CYS A 57 -6.25 -2.96 12.86
N THR A 58 -5.76 -3.94 12.11
CA THR A 58 -4.38 -4.40 12.17
C THR A 58 -3.78 -4.41 10.76
N PRO A 59 -2.70 -3.66 10.49
CA PRO A 59 -2.13 -2.58 11.30
C PRO A 59 -3.17 -1.51 11.73
N ALA A 60 -2.89 -0.78 12.80
CA ALA A 60 -3.79 0.29 13.25
C ALA A 60 -3.80 1.47 12.27
N LEU A 61 -4.94 2.17 12.16
CA LEU A 61 -5.07 3.35 11.30
C LEU A 61 -4.18 4.53 11.73
N THR A 62 -3.50 4.41 12.87
CA THR A 62 -2.57 5.40 13.41
C THR A 62 -1.09 5.08 13.17
N THR A 63 -0.76 3.97 12.51
CA THR A 63 0.63 3.59 12.22
C THR A 63 1.21 4.30 11.01
N VAL A 64 2.54 4.35 10.89
CA VAL A 64 3.22 4.85 9.69
C VAL A 64 2.76 4.07 8.46
N GLY A 65 2.49 4.79 7.36
CA GLY A 65 1.92 4.24 6.14
C GLY A 65 0.40 4.29 6.06
N SER A 66 -0.30 4.54 7.17
CA SER A 66 -1.75 4.81 7.16
C SER A 66 -2.07 6.16 6.51
N ASP A 67 -3.27 6.31 5.98
CA ASP A 67 -3.77 7.60 5.49
C ASP A 67 -4.30 8.45 6.65
N PHE A 68 -3.43 9.31 7.20
CA PHE A 68 -3.79 10.22 8.28
C PHE A 68 -4.71 11.36 7.87
N SER A 69 -4.91 11.58 6.56
CA SER A 69 -5.78 12.63 6.04
C SER A 69 -7.22 12.15 5.87
N ALA A 70 -7.42 10.85 5.67
CA ALA A 70 -8.73 10.25 5.51
C ALA A 70 -9.50 10.16 6.84
N VAL A 71 -10.79 10.48 6.76
CA VAL A 71 -11.76 10.24 7.84
C VAL A 71 -12.53 8.96 7.51
N PHE A 72 -12.02 7.82 7.97
CA PHE A 72 -12.58 6.49 7.67
C PHE A 72 -13.96 6.18 8.27
N ARG A 73 -14.57 7.12 9.01
CA ARG A 73 -15.79 6.94 9.83
C ARG A 73 -15.61 5.89 10.94
N ASN A 74 -16.44 5.98 11.98
CA ASN A 74 -16.48 4.92 13.00
C ASN A 74 -17.25 3.72 12.46
N PRO A 75 -16.84 2.48 12.78
CA PRO A 75 -17.56 1.30 12.34
C PRO A 75 -18.96 1.22 12.98
N GLY A 76 -19.94 0.80 12.18
CA GLY A 76 -21.34 0.73 12.59
C GLY A 76 -22.27 0.39 11.43
N VAL A 77 -23.53 0.10 11.76
CA VAL A 77 -24.56 -0.33 10.79
C VAL A 77 -25.61 0.76 10.51
N VAL A 78 -25.32 2.00 10.92
CA VAL A 78 -26.18 3.17 10.67
C VAL A 78 -25.50 4.10 9.66
N ALA A 79 -26.26 4.97 9.02
CA ALA A 79 -25.71 5.95 8.10
C ALA A 79 -24.57 6.79 8.71
N ASN A 80 -23.65 7.20 7.85
CA ASN A 80 -22.39 7.87 8.21
C ASN A 80 -21.44 7.02 9.07
N SER A 81 -21.64 5.69 9.11
CA SER A 81 -20.67 4.75 9.68
C SER A 81 -19.76 4.15 8.59
N ARG A 82 -18.70 3.48 9.02
CA ARG A 82 -17.93 2.53 8.23
C ARG A 82 -18.57 1.15 8.38
N VAL A 83 -18.61 0.36 7.32
CA VAL A 83 -19.11 -1.03 7.43
C VAL A 83 -18.18 -1.81 8.37
N PRO A 84 -18.69 -2.53 9.39
CA PRO A 84 -17.87 -3.38 10.26
C PRO A 84 -17.32 -4.60 9.51
N ASN A 85 -16.17 -5.12 9.95
CA ASN A 85 -15.57 -6.36 9.43
C ASN A 85 -15.24 -6.29 7.93
N THR A 86 -14.66 -5.16 7.51
CA THR A 86 -14.23 -4.89 6.12
C THR A 86 -12.91 -4.17 6.12
N ASP A 87 -12.09 -4.44 5.12
CA ASP A 87 -10.73 -3.92 5.03
C ASP A 87 -10.67 -2.44 4.66
N ILE A 88 -9.50 -1.85 4.89
CA ILE A 88 -9.11 -0.57 4.32
C ILE A 88 -7.82 -0.79 3.53
N LEU A 89 -7.79 -0.28 2.30
CA LEU A 89 -6.61 -0.30 1.44
C LEU A 89 -6.18 1.13 1.14
N THR A 90 -4.97 1.50 1.50
CA THR A 90 -4.31 2.74 1.10
C THR A 90 -3.23 2.45 0.07
N VAL A 91 -3.30 3.14 -1.07
CA VAL A 91 -2.30 3.12 -2.13
C VAL A 91 -1.84 4.53 -2.39
N ARG A 92 -0.54 4.71 -2.59
CA ARG A 92 0.05 5.98 -2.97
C ARG A 92 0.70 5.87 -4.32
N TYR A 93 0.68 6.96 -5.06
CA TYR A 93 1.34 7.03 -6.35
C TYR A 93 1.83 8.44 -6.63
N LEU A 94 2.82 8.50 -7.51
CA LEU A 94 3.34 9.75 -8.03
C LEU A 94 2.65 10.07 -9.36
N THR A 95 2.25 11.31 -9.53
CA THR A 95 1.78 11.87 -10.80
C THR A 95 2.65 13.03 -11.19
N GLY A 96 3.13 13.06 -12.43
CA GLY A 96 3.96 14.15 -12.93
C GLY A 96 5.41 14.00 -12.49
N GLY A 97 5.94 15.02 -11.81
CA GLY A 97 7.37 15.22 -11.61
C GLY A 97 8.07 15.81 -12.83
N THR A 98 9.29 16.30 -12.64
CA THR A 98 10.11 16.88 -13.70
C THR A 98 11.53 16.33 -13.67
N GLN A 99 12.12 16.17 -14.85
CA GLN A 99 13.47 15.61 -14.97
C GLN A 99 14.51 16.61 -14.47
N ILE A 100 15.47 16.12 -13.69
CA ILE A 100 16.67 16.86 -13.30
C ILE A 100 17.69 16.78 -14.45
N THR A 101 18.20 17.93 -14.88
CA THR A 101 19.20 18.06 -15.95
C THR A 101 20.59 18.37 -15.42
N SER A 102 20.71 18.94 -14.21
CA SER A 102 21.99 19.14 -13.54
C SER A 102 21.84 19.16 -12.02
N LEU A 103 22.90 18.77 -11.32
CA LEU A 103 23.01 18.81 -9.86
C LEU A 103 24.32 19.50 -9.48
N ALA A 104 24.23 20.50 -8.60
CA ALA A 104 25.36 21.22 -8.04
C ALA A 104 25.17 21.37 -6.52
N GLY A 105 25.75 20.46 -5.74
CA GLY A 105 25.61 20.42 -4.29
C GLY A 105 24.15 20.21 -3.86
N ASN A 106 23.54 21.25 -3.30
CA ASN A 106 22.14 21.25 -2.86
C ASN A 106 21.17 21.86 -3.88
N VAL A 107 21.63 22.21 -5.09
CA VAL A 107 20.79 22.79 -6.14
C VAL A 107 20.63 21.80 -7.28
N ALA A 108 19.38 21.49 -7.63
CA ALA A 108 19.01 20.75 -8.83
C ALA A 108 18.42 21.71 -9.86
N THR A 109 18.82 21.58 -11.13
CA THR A 109 18.16 22.24 -12.25
C THR A 109 17.25 21.25 -12.95
N THR A 110 16.03 21.67 -13.26
CA THR A 110 14.99 20.87 -13.89
C THR A 110 14.79 21.27 -15.35
N ILE A 111 14.24 20.36 -16.14
CA ILE A 111 13.98 20.62 -17.58
C ILE A 111 12.84 21.61 -17.81
N GLU A 112 11.83 21.59 -16.93
CA GLU A 112 10.67 22.46 -17.00
C GLU A 112 10.72 23.51 -15.89
N SER A 113 10.21 24.71 -16.17
CA SER A 113 9.96 25.70 -15.12
C SER A 113 8.82 25.23 -14.24
N ILE A 114 9.01 25.29 -12.93
CA ILE A 114 7.94 25.06 -11.97
C ILE A 114 6.99 26.28 -11.96
N PRO A 115 5.66 26.08 -12.01
CA PRO A 115 4.70 27.18 -12.23
C PRO A 115 4.68 28.28 -11.16
N ALA A 116 5.21 28.02 -9.96
CA ALA A 116 5.27 28.98 -8.87
C ALA A 116 6.38 28.63 -7.87
N ASP A 117 6.97 29.66 -7.26
CA ASP A 117 7.87 29.49 -6.12
C ASP A 117 7.10 28.87 -4.96
N SER A 118 7.66 27.82 -4.37
CA SER A 118 7.02 27.08 -3.27
C SER A 118 8.06 26.44 -2.36
N THR A 119 7.66 26.14 -1.13
CA THR A 119 8.46 25.36 -0.18
C THR A 119 7.69 24.10 0.18
N GLY A 120 8.42 23.02 0.48
CA GLY A 120 7.80 21.74 0.83
C GLY A 120 8.80 20.60 0.75
N ASN A 121 8.32 19.38 0.89
CA ASN A 121 9.14 18.20 0.70
C ASN A 121 9.18 17.81 -0.78
N ALA A 122 10.36 17.40 -1.26
CA ALA A 122 10.52 16.80 -2.57
C ALA A 122 11.06 15.38 -2.44
N LEU A 123 10.53 14.49 -3.27
CA LEU A 123 11.13 13.19 -3.54
C LEU A 123 11.99 13.33 -4.81
N VAL A 124 13.28 13.06 -4.69
CA VAL A 124 14.19 12.89 -5.83
C VAL A 124 14.47 11.40 -5.98
N ALA A 125 14.30 10.88 -7.19
CA ALA A 125 14.55 9.48 -7.46
C ALA A 125 15.21 9.26 -8.83
N ASP A 126 16.08 8.26 -8.90
CA ASP A 126 16.54 7.63 -10.13
C ASP A 126 16.28 6.12 -10.09
N CYS A 127 16.92 5.33 -10.97
CA CYS A 127 16.73 3.88 -11.00
C CYS A 127 17.26 3.13 -9.77
N ASN A 128 18.12 3.75 -8.96
CA ASN A 128 18.86 3.10 -7.88
C ASN A 128 18.59 3.73 -6.50
N LEU A 129 18.23 5.02 -6.46
CA LEU A 129 18.11 5.77 -5.21
C LEU A 129 16.81 6.58 -5.19
N SER A 130 16.18 6.62 -4.02
CA SER A 130 15.09 7.54 -3.70
C SER A 130 15.46 8.36 -2.45
N TYR A 131 15.09 9.63 -2.43
CA TYR A 131 15.47 10.56 -1.36
C TYR A 131 14.42 11.64 -1.19
N VAL A 132 13.88 11.74 0.03
CA VAL A 132 12.98 12.82 0.43
C VAL A 132 13.78 13.87 1.18
N THR A 133 13.62 15.14 0.84
CA THR A 133 14.25 16.27 1.54
C THR A 133 13.37 17.52 1.45
N PRO A 134 13.44 18.46 2.41
CA PRO A 134 12.77 19.75 2.29
C PRO A 134 13.53 20.58 1.26
N VAL A 135 12.77 21.29 0.43
CA VAL A 135 13.29 22.10 -0.67
C VAL A 135 12.53 23.41 -0.81
N THR A 136 13.18 24.35 -1.50
CA THR A 136 12.57 25.53 -2.08
C THR A 136 12.62 25.40 -3.60
N TRP A 137 11.45 25.50 -4.23
CA TRP A 137 11.27 25.50 -5.67
C TRP A 137 11.28 26.95 -6.15
N ALA A 138 12.09 27.26 -7.17
CA ALA A 138 12.09 28.58 -7.80
C ALA A 138 12.49 28.50 -9.28
N ALA A 139 11.65 29.03 -10.16
CA ALA A 139 11.80 28.93 -11.61
C ALA A 139 12.09 27.48 -12.07
N ASN A 140 13.28 27.18 -12.58
CA ASN A 140 13.72 25.83 -12.98
C ASN A 140 14.67 25.17 -11.96
N THR A 141 14.74 25.70 -10.75
CA THR A 141 15.67 25.25 -9.70
C THR A 141 14.94 24.68 -8.49
N VAL A 142 15.50 23.62 -7.93
CA VAL A 142 15.08 23.02 -6.66
C VAL A 142 16.27 23.08 -5.72
N THR A 143 16.16 23.87 -4.66
CA THR A 143 17.22 24.05 -3.67
C THR A 143 16.86 23.29 -2.41
N ALA A 144 17.61 22.24 -2.10
CA ALA A 144 17.46 21.47 -0.87
C ALA A 144 18.18 22.14 0.31
N ASN A 145 17.70 21.83 1.52
CA ASN A 145 18.38 22.25 2.75
C ASN A 145 19.73 21.52 2.97
N ASN A 146 19.85 20.32 2.42
CA ASN A 146 21.06 19.49 2.45
C ASN A 146 21.56 19.24 1.03
N ASN A 147 22.83 18.84 0.88
CA ASN A 147 23.34 18.39 -0.42
C ASN A 147 22.54 17.16 -0.90
N PHE A 148 22.31 17.10 -2.21
CA PHE A 148 21.75 15.90 -2.81
C PHE A 148 22.77 14.76 -2.79
N PRO A 149 22.33 13.51 -2.57
CA PRO A 149 23.14 12.34 -2.89
C PRO A 149 23.59 12.31 -4.37
N ALA A 150 24.54 11.45 -4.67
CA ALA A 150 25.04 11.27 -6.03
C ALA A 150 24.03 10.51 -6.91
N PHE A 151 23.08 11.23 -7.52
CA PHE A 151 22.15 10.64 -8.48
C PHE A 151 22.79 10.44 -9.87
N SER A 152 22.40 9.37 -10.54
CA SER A 152 22.74 9.11 -11.94
C SER A 152 21.79 9.86 -12.87
N LEU A 153 22.18 11.05 -13.33
CA LEU A 153 21.38 11.83 -14.28
C LEU A 153 21.12 11.10 -15.61
N ALA A 154 21.96 10.13 -15.98
CA ALA A 154 21.75 9.26 -17.14
C ALA A 154 20.54 8.32 -16.97
N SER A 155 20.09 8.08 -15.74
CA SER A 155 19.00 7.19 -15.37
C SER A 155 17.63 7.89 -15.33
N LYS A 156 17.48 9.03 -16.01
CA LYS A 156 16.27 9.89 -15.95
C LYS A 156 15.89 10.25 -14.50
N THR A 157 16.84 10.78 -13.74
CA THR A 157 16.56 11.31 -12.39
C THR A 157 15.45 12.35 -12.48
N SER A 158 14.43 12.20 -11.64
CA SER A 158 13.29 13.10 -11.57
C SER A 158 13.08 13.58 -10.14
N VAL A 159 12.53 14.78 -10.03
CA VAL A 159 12.08 15.36 -8.76
C VAL A 159 10.57 15.53 -8.78
N TYR A 160 9.95 15.18 -7.67
CA TYR A 160 8.52 15.21 -7.43
C TYR A 160 8.23 16.07 -6.20
N SER A 161 7.24 16.95 -6.27
CA SER A 161 6.71 17.64 -5.09
C SER A 161 5.81 16.70 -4.31
N MET A 162 6.09 16.49 -3.02
CA MET A 162 5.24 15.63 -2.17
C MET A 162 3.86 16.24 -1.90
N ASP A 163 3.67 17.54 -2.14
CA ASP A 163 2.38 18.21 -1.92
C ASP A 163 1.49 18.20 -3.18
N ARG A 164 2.11 18.21 -4.38
CA ARG A 164 1.39 18.28 -5.66
C ARG A 164 1.38 16.95 -6.40
N ASP A 165 2.51 16.26 -6.41
CA ASP A 165 2.76 15.13 -7.29
C ASP A 165 2.54 13.79 -6.56
N PHE A 166 2.37 13.79 -5.24
CA PHE A 166 2.19 12.59 -4.43
C PHE A 166 0.74 12.46 -3.95
N HIS A 167 0.04 11.45 -4.46
CA HIS A 167 -1.35 11.19 -4.14
C HIS A 167 -1.46 10.03 -3.16
N THR A 168 -2.23 10.23 -2.08
CA THR A 168 -2.66 9.16 -1.18
C THR A 168 -4.11 8.85 -1.45
N VAL A 169 -4.40 7.60 -1.82
CA VAL A 169 -5.75 7.14 -2.11
C VAL A 169 -6.10 5.96 -1.20
N SER A 170 -7.21 6.07 -0.49
CA SER A 170 -7.70 5.03 0.40
C SER A 170 -9.09 4.55 0.00
N TYR A 171 -9.31 3.24 0.05
CA TYR A 171 -10.58 2.58 -0.23
C TYR A 171 -11.11 1.94 1.05
N PHE A 172 -12.40 2.13 1.31
CA PHE A 172 -13.09 1.58 2.48
C PHE A 172 -14.60 1.53 2.23
N LEU A 173 -15.36 0.77 3.01
CA LEU A 173 -16.81 0.73 2.90
C LEU A 173 -17.49 1.67 3.89
N GLY A 174 -18.37 2.54 3.41
CA GLY A 174 -19.23 3.40 4.19
C GLY A 174 -20.67 2.92 4.18
N VAL A 175 -21.44 3.31 5.18
CA VAL A 175 -22.90 3.12 5.24
C VAL A 175 -23.56 4.47 5.02
N ASP A 176 -24.47 4.54 4.06
CA ASP A 176 -25.21 5.75 3.70
C ASP A 176 -26.72 5.50 3.84
N ASP A 177 -27.50 6.56 4.01
CA ASP A 177 -28.96 6.47 3.94
C ASP A 177 -29.38 6.11 2.52
N ASP A 178 -30.41 5.26 2.39
CA ASP A 178 -31.02 5.01 1.09
C ASP A 178 -31.98 6.15 0.72
N PRO A 179 -31.67 6.97 -0.31
CA PRO A 179 -32.53 8.09 -0.68
C PRO A 179 -33.86 7.65 -1.31
N ASN A 180 -33.98 6.39 -1.73
CA ASN A 180 -35.14 5.84 -2.43
C ASN A 180 -36.00 4.94 -1.54
N ALA A 181 -35.63 4.75 -0.28
CA ALA A 181 -36.42 3.99 0.67
C ALA A 181 -37.26 4.92 1.55
N ASP A 182 -38.53 4.56 1.75
CA ASP A 182 -39.45 5.28 2.66
C ASP A 182 -39.17 4.95 4.14
N ASP A 183 -38.20 4.08 4.42
CA ASP A 183 -37.80 3.63 5.75
C ASP A 183 -36.33 3.99 6.06
N ALA A 184 -35.85 3.60 7.24
CA ALA A 184 -34.46 3.82 7.66
C ALA A 184 -33.48 2.81 7.04
N ARG A 185 -33.73 2.35 5.80
CA ARG A 185 -32.82 1.45 5.08
C ARG A 185 -31.51 2.19 4.79
N VAL A 186 -30.43 1.44 4.94
CA VAL A 186 -29.09 1.90 4.66
C VAL A 186 -28.47 1.11 3.51
N LEU A 187 -27.59 1.77 2.76
CA LEU A 187 -26.85 1.19 1.66
C LEU A 187 -25.36 1.21 1.98
N PRO A 188 -24.65 0.08 1.82
CA PRO A 188 -23.21 0.08 1.93
C PRO A 188 -22.60 0.47 0.58
N SER A 189 -21.63 1.38 0.63
CA SER A 189 -21.00 1.95 -0.56
C SER A 189 -19.49 1.86 -0.43
N LEU A 190 -18.81 1.58 -1.54
CA LEU A 190 -17.37 1.72 -1.62
C LEU A 190 -16.99 3.19 -1.73
N TYR A 191 -16.19 3.65 -0.79
CA TYR A 191 -15.63 4.99 -0.76
C TYR A 191 -14.22 5.00 -1.32
N ARG A 192 -13.89 6.09 -2.01
CA ARG A 192 -12.53 6.49 -2.35
C ARG A 192 -12.22 7.80 -1.64
N SER A 193 -11.24 7.79 -0.75
CA SER A 193 -10.61 9.00 -0.22
C SER A 193 -9.37 9.32 -1.04
N GLU A 194 -9.26 10.54 -1.54
CA GLU A 194 -8.04 11.04 -2.17
C GLU A 194 -7.57 12.27 -1.41
N ASN A 195 -6.36 12.19 -0.84
CA ASN A 195 -5.75 13.22 -0.01
C ASN A 195 -6.72 13.75 1.07
N GLY A 196 -7.48 12.83 1.69
CA GLY A 196 -8.43 13.11 2.76
C GLY A 196 -9.86 13.44 2.31
N VAL A 197 -10.09 13.69 1.01
CA VAL A 197 -11.42 13.96 0.48
C VAL A 197 -12.10 12.65 0.08
N ALA A 198 -13.05 12.20 0.88
CA ALA A 198 -13.78 10.95 0.67
C ALA A 198 -15.09 11.14 -0.11
N GLN A 199 -15.34 10.25 -1.06
CA GLN A 199 -16.57 10.21 -1.85
C GLN A 199 -16.98 8.75 -2.16
N PRO A 200 -18.29 8.45 -2.23
CA PRO A 200 -18.75 7.15 -2.69
C PRO A 200 -18.46 7.00 -4.19
N ILE A 201 -18.03 5.81 -4.61
CA ILE A 201 -17.73 5.49 -6.01
C ILE A 201 -18.61 4.35 -6.55
N VAL A 202 -19.09 3.47 -5.68
CA VAL A 202 -19.97 2.35 -6.04
C VAL A 202 -20.92 2.08 -4.88
N GLU A 203 -22.22 2.04 -5.13
CA GLU A 203 -23.22 1.63 -4.15
C GLU A 203 -23.43 0.11 -4.16
N GLY A 204 -23.92 -0.44 -3.05
CA GLY A 204 -24.25 -1.85 -2.92
C GLY A 204 -23.06 -2.76 -2.66
N VAL A 205 -21.93 -2.22 -2.19
CA VAL A 205 -20.76 -3.03 -1.85
C VAL A 205 -20.82 -3.42 -0.38
N GLU A 206 -21.18 -4.65 -0.08
CA GLU A 206 -21.43 -5.14 1.28
C GLU A 206 -20.20 -5.72 1.98
N ARG A 207 -19.24 -6.26 1.21
CA ARG A 207 -17.96 -6.77 1.70
C ARG A 207 -16.83 -6.24 0.83
N PHE A 208 -15.71 -5.96 1.47
CA PHE A 208 -14.47 -5.55 0.84
C PHE A 208 -13.33 -6.16 1.63
N ASP A 209 -12.62 -7.08 0.99
CA ASP A 209 -11.53 -7.83 1.60
C ASP A 209 -10.34 -7.79 0.62
N VAL A 210 -9.14 -7.59 1.15
CA VAL A 210 -7.92 -7.42 0.35
C VAL A 210 -6.84 -8.35 0.86
N PHE A 211 -6.36 -9.20 -0.04
CA PHE A 211 -5.19 -10.03 0.20
C PHE A 211 -3.97 -9.47 -0.50
N TYR A 212 -2.81 -9.68 0.10
CA TYR A 212 -1.53 -9.19 -0.35
C TYR A 212 -0.70 -10.39 -0.77
N LEU A 213 -0.28 -10.40 -2.04
CA LEU A 213 0.67 -11.37 -2.56
C LEU A 213 2.08 -10.84 -2.28
N ALA A 214 2.67 -11.33 -1.19
CA ALA A 214 3.97 -10.90 -0.70
C ALA A 214 5.04 -11.96 -0.99
N GLN A 215 6.21 -11.51 -1.44
CA GLN A 215 7.37 -12.38 -1.61
C GLN A 215 8.11 -12.54 -0.27
N LEU A 216 8.26 -13.77 0.18
CA LEU A 216 9.06 -14.12 1.36
C LEU A 216 10.55 -14.17 1.03
N GLN A 217 11.40 -14.24 2.05
CA GLN A 217 12.86 -14.37 1.94
C GLN A 217 13.36 -15.48 1.01
N THR A 218 12.58 -16.56 0.86
CA THR A 218 12.91 -17.71 0.00
C THR A 218 12.54 -17.51 -1.46
N GLY A 219 11.92 -16.37 -1.81
CA GLY A 219 11.33 -16.12 -3.13
C GLY A 219 9.93 -16.72 -3.31
N ARG A 220 9.41 -17.46 -2.33
CA ARG A 220 8.03 -17.96 -2.34
C ARG A 220 7.06 -16.80 -2.19
N VAL A 221 5.97 -16.85 -2.96
CA VAL A 221 4.83 -15.95 -2.76
C VAL A 221 3.88 -16.53 -1.72
N ALA A 222 3.49 -15.71 -0.75
CA ALA A 222 2.41 -15.99 0.17
C ALA A 222 1.22 -15.04 -0.07
N ARG A 223 0.01 -15.59 -0.03
CA ARG A 223 -1.24 -14.83 0.01
C ARG A 223 -1.58 -14.56 1.47
N LEU A 224 -1.53 -13.30 1.87
CA LEU A 224 -1.63 -12.88 3.27
C LEU A 224 -2.70 -11.80 3.46
N THR A 225 -3.35 -11.78 4.61
CA THR A 225 -4.16 -10.63 5.08
C THR A 225 -3.25 -9.51 5.59
N ALA A 226 -3.78 -8.29 5.78
CA ALA A 226 -2.97 -7.16 6.22
C ALA A 226 -2.31 -7.39 7.60
N ASP A 227 -3.01 -8.03 8.54
CA ASP A 227 -2.46 -8.37 9.85
C ASP A 227 -1.33 -9.40 9.75
N GLN A 228 -1.45 -10.37 8.85
CA GLN A 228 -0.40 -11.36 8.59
C GLN A 228 0.84 -10.72 7.96
N VAL A 229 0.68 -9.83 6.97
CA VAL A 229 1.79 -9.03 6.42
C VAL A 229 2.47 -8.23 7.53
N GLN A 230 1.67 -7.59 8.39
CA GLN A 230 2.16 -6.79 9.50
C GLN A 230 2.89 -7.61 10.57
N GLN A 231 2.61 -8.91 10.74
CA GLN A 231 3.23 -9.73 11.79
C GLN A 231 4.63 -10.24 11.43
N VAL A 232 4.97 -10.32 10.13
CA VAL A 232 6.27 -10.83 9.71
C VAL A 232 7.38 -9.83 10.02
N ARG A 233 8.51 -10.35 10.50
CA ARG A 233 9.72 -9.61 10.87
C ARG A 233 10.96 -10.47 10.61
N GLY A 234 12.12 -9.83 10.55
CA GLY A 234 13.41 -10.50 10.40
C GLY A 234 13.57 -11.23 9.08
N GLY A 235 14.42 -12.24 9.09
CA GLY A 235 14.76 -13.08 7.94
C GLY A 235 16.24 -13.06 7.59
N GLY A 236 16.64 -13.98 6.72
CA GLY A 236 18.01 -14.23 6.29
C GLY A 236 18.72 -15.29 7.13
N ASP A 237 20.04 -15.19 7.18
CA ASP A 237 20.92 -16.13 7.85
C ASP A 237 21.18 -15.62 9.28
N LEU A 238 20.46 -16.16 10.26
CA LEU A 238 20.57 -15.76 11.66
C LEU A 238 21.76 -16.42 12.35
N ASN A 239 22.28 -17.51 11.79
CA ASN A 239 23.33 -18.34 12.38
C ASN A 239 24.70 -18.13 11.69
N ASN A 240 24.75 -17.37 10.59
CA ASN A 240 25.90 -17.06 9.75
C ASN A 240 26.56 -18.31 9.11
N ASP A 241 25.78 -19.32 8.72
CA ASP A 241 26.26 -20.54 8.04
C ASP A 241 26.23 -20.45 6.50
N GLY A 242 25.77 -19.33 5.96
CA GLY A 242 25.61 -19.05 4.55
C GLY A 242 24.26 -19.50 3.96
N ALA A 243 23.30 -19.93 4.78
CA ALA A 243 21.96 -20.33 4.37
C ALA A 243 20.87 -19.49 5.03
N ILE A 244 19.71 -19.38 4.37
CA ILE A 244 18.55 -18.70 4.94
C ILE A 244 17.94 -19.58 6.04
N ASP A 245 17.72 -19.00 7.22
CA ASP A 245 17.06 -19.65 8.34
C ASP A 245 15.53 -19.55 8.21
N GLY A 246 14.92 -20.66 7.78
CA GLY A 246 13.47 -20.85 7.72
C GLY A 246 12.79 -20.24 6.50
N ASP A 247 11.47 -20.45 6.41
CA ASP A 247 10.68 -20.07 5.24
C ASP A 247 10.02 -18.69 5.37
N ASN A 248 9.75 -18.28 6.61
CA ASN A 248 8.94 -17.12 6.94
C ASN A 248 9.86 -16.00 7.41
N GLY A 249 10.14 -15.06 6.51
CA GLY A 249 10.94 -13.88 6.79
C GLY A 249 10.81 -12.89 5.64
N CYS A 250 11.21 -11.65 5.88
CA CYS A 250 11.23 -10.62 4.86
C CYS A 250 12.35 -10.86 3.86
N THR A 251 12.14 -10.46 2.61
CA THR A 251 13.23 -10.35 1.65
C THR A 251 14.38 -9.60 2.29
N LEU A 252 15.62 -10.07 2.09
CA LEU A 252 16.81 -9.44 2.67
C LEU A 252 16.76 -7.92 2.38
N PRO A 253 17.17 -7.08 3.35
CA PRO A 253 16.98 -5.64 3.25
C PRO A 253 17.60 -5.11 1.97
N SER A 254 16.91 -4.21 1.28
CA SER A 254 17.52 -3.45 0.20
C SER A 254 18.68 -2.64 0.80
N THR A 255 19.91 -2.99 0.48
CA THR A 255 21.04 -2.10 0.75
C THR A 255 20.79 -0.82 -0.03
N ILE A 256 20.69 0.32 0.65
CA ILE A 256 20.76 1.63 -0.01
C ILE A 256 22.27 1.94 -0.07
N PRO A 257 22.94 1.71 -1.21
CA PRO A 257 24.40 1.68 -1.25
C PRO A 257 25.04 3.04 -0.92
N ASP A 258 24.28 4.13 -1.06
CA ASP A 258 24.78 5.50 -1.10
C ASP A 258 24.39 6.36 0.11
N TYR A 259 23.80 5.79 1.17
CA TYR A 259 23.57 6.54 2.43
C TYR A 259 24.32 5.89 3.60
N PRO A 260 25.58 6.30 3.86
CA PRO A 260 26.39 5.75 4.94
C PRO A 260 25.64 5.83 6.28
N GLY A 261 25.36 4.67 6.87
CA GLY A 261 24.68 4.56 8.18
C GLY A 261 23.15 4.48 8.14
N PHE A 262 22.53 4.38 6.96
CA PHE A 262 21.08 4.11 6.86
C PHE A 262 20.82 2.71 6.30
N ASN A 263 20.12 1.92 7.10
CA ASN A 263 19.65 0.59 6.72
C ASN A 263 18.15 0.53 7.01
N MET A 264 17.37 -0.03 6.10
CA MET A 264 15.96 -0.30 6.38
C MET A 264 15.86 -1.58 7.22
N PRO A 265 15.42 -1.50 8.49
CA PRO A 265 15.34 -2.69 9.33
C PRO A 265 14.25 -3.63 8.84
N ASN A 266 14.45 -4.93 9.04
CA ASN A 266 13.40 -5.95 8.87
C ASN A 266 12.52 -6.02 10.12
N ASP A 267 11.97 -4.87 10.51
CA ASP A 267 11.04 -4.74 11.61
C ASP A 267 9.69 -5.40 11.31
N GLN A 268 8.83 -5.44 12.33
CA GLN A 268 7.46 -5.89 12.20
C GLN A 268 6.73 -5.17 11.03
N GLY A 269 6.32 -5.95 10.04
CA GLY A 269 5.67 -5.48 8.82
C GLY A 269 6.62 -5.25 7.65
N CYS A 270 7.87 -5.70 7.70
CA CYS A 270 8.80 -5.52 6.59
C CYS A 270 8.32 -6.13 5.25
N LEU A 271 7.36 -7.08 5.26
CA LEU A 271 6.76 -7.62 4.04
C LEU A 271 5.95 -6.61 3.24
N TRP A 272 5.53 -5.47 3.81
CA TRP A 272 4.87 -4.40 3.04
C TRP A 272 5.73 -3.89 1.88
N ARG A 273 7.07 -4.07 1.95
CA ARG A 273 8.02 -3.74 0.86
C ARG A 273 7.99 -4.74 -0.29
N SER A 274 7.55 -5.97 -0.02
CA SER A 274 7.66 -7.13 -0.91
C SER A 274 6.34 -7.49 -1.59
N ILE A 275 5.32 -6.65 -1.48
CA ILE A 275 4.03 -6.87 -2.12
C ILE A 275 4.17 -6.56 -3.60
N TYR A 276 3.95 -7.57 -4.45
CA TYR A 276 4.02 -7.40 -5.90
C TYR A 276 2.64 -7.41 -6.56
N ALA A 277 1.60 -7.85 -5.84
CA ALA A 277 0.22 -7.78 -6.28
C ALA A 277 -0.75 -7.77 -5.09
N ILE A 278 -1.93 -7.21 -5.30
CA ILE A 278 -3.07 -7.32 -4.39
C ILE A 278 -4.20 -8.10 -5.05
N GLU A 279 -4.95 -8.82 -4.25
CA GLU A 279 -6.18 -9.51 -4.64
C GLU A 279 -7.33 -8.85 -3.90
N VAL A 280 -8.23 -8.24 -4.66
CA VAL A 280 -9.38 -7.49 -4.14
C VAL A 280 -10.63 -8.32 -4.33
N HIS A 281 -11.40 -8.49 -3.26
CA HIS A 281 -12.73 -9.12 -3.30
C HIS A 281 -13.79 -8.12 -2.87
N LEU A 282 -14.90 -8.13 -3.61
CA LEU A 282 -16.06 -7.30 -3.35
C LEU A 282 -17.32 -8.18 -3.41
N LEU A 283 -18.19 -8.08 -2.41
CA LEU A 283 -19.54 -8.63 -2.49
C LEU A 283 -20.51 -7.52 -2.84
N LEU A 284 -21.05 -7.56 -4.05
CA LEU A 284 -22.00 -6.56 -4.56
C LEU A 284 -23.43 -7.06 -4.40
N ASN A 285 -24.34 -6.17 -4.04
CA ASN A 285 -25.77 -6.38 -4.01
C ASN A 285 -26.48 -5.60 -5.14
N THR A 286 -27.78 -5.83 -5.32
CA THR A 286 -28.57 -5.14 -6.36
C THR A 286 -29.00 -3.73 -6.00
N VAL A 287 -28.69 -3.23 -4.81
CA VAL A 287 -29.13 -1.97 -4.17
C VAL A 287 -30.65 -1.91 -3.96
N ASN A 288 -31.42 -2.26 -4.98
CA ASN A 288 -32.86 -2.39 -4.93
C ASN A 288 -33.28 -3.79 -4.46
N ASP A 289 -34.45 -3.84 -3.83
CA ASP A 289 -35.18 -5.06 -3.50
C ASP A 289 -35.60 -5.79 -4.79
N SER A 290 -34.71 -6.65 -5.27
CA SER A 290 -34.84 -7.38 -6.53
C SER A 290 -35.22 -8.85 -6.32
N SER A 291 -35.05 -9.37 -5.10
CA SER A 291 -35.43 -10.72 -4.69
C SER A 291 -36.84 -10.75 -4.11
N GLN A 292 -37.48 -11.93 -4.15
CA GLN A 292 -38.76 -12.15 -3.48
C GLN A 292 -38.59 -12.44 -1.98
N SER A 293 -37.38 -12.76 -1.54
CA SER A 293 -37.04 -13.11 -0.16
C SER A 293 -35.69 -12.53 0.25
N ASN A 294 -35.49 -12.40 1.56
CA ASN A 294 -34.23 -11.92 2.16
C ASN A 294 -33.26 -13.06 2.55
N ASN A 295 -33.47 -14.25 1.99
CA ASN A 295 -32.72 -15.47 2.30
C ASN A 295 -32.04 -16.07 1.06
N GLU A 296 -31.92 -15.29 -0.02
CA GLU A 296 -31.26 -15.72 -1.24
C GLU A 296 -29.80 -16.04 -0.95
N VAL A 297 -29.42 -17.30 -1.17
CA VAL A 297 -28.10 -17.78 -0.80
C VAL A 297 -27.04 -17.26 -1.77
N PHE A 298 -25.85 -17.01 -1.25
CA PHE A 298 -24.71 -16.55 -2.05
C PHE A 298 -23.43 -17.27 -1.63
N ASN A 299 -22.42 -17.19 -2.48
CA ASN A 299 -21.06 -17.63 -2.17
C ASN A 299 -20.13 -16.42 -2.23
N TYR A 300 -19.23 -16.33 -1.26
CA TYR A 300 -18.16 -15.35 -1.23
C TYR A 300 -16.86 -16.09 -0.92
N SER A 301 -15.90 -16.08 -1.85
CA SER A 301 -14.73 -16.97 -1.82
C SER A 301 -13.77 -16.75 -0.65
N VAL A 302 -13.88 -15.59 0.01
CA VAL A 302 -13.14 -15.25 1.23
C VAL A 302 -13.64 -16.04 2.45
N ASP A 303 -14.94 -16.33 2.48
CA ASP A 303 -15.60 -17.03 3.56
C ASP A 303 -15.54 -18.56 3.35
N PRO A 304 -15.96 -19.39 4.32
CA PRO A 304 -15.99 -20.84 4.15
C PRO A 304 -16.78 -21.26 2.89
N THR A 305 -16.39 -22.38 2.29
CA THR A 305 -16.93 -22.88 1.00
C THR A 305 -18.42 -23.23 0.99
N ASN A 306 -19.14 -23.03 2.09
CA ASN A 306 -20.56 -23.33 2.19
C ASN A 306 -21.39 -22.10 1.77
N PRO A 307 -22.48 -22.29 1.01
CA PRO A 307 -23.40 -21.21 0.70
C PRO A 307 -23.91 -20.49 1.94
N GLN A 308 -23.82 -19.17 1.92
CA GLN A 308 -24.21 -18.28 3.00
C GLN A 308 -25.67 -17.88 2.83
N ASN A 309 -26.45 -17.96 3.92
CA ASN A 309 -27.84 -17.51 3.95
C ASN A 309 -27.93 -16.17 4.70
N PRO A 310 -28.26 -15.07 4.02
CA PRO A 310 -28.28 -13.74 4.63
C PRO A 310 -29.35 -13.60 5.73
N ALA A 311 -30.39 -14.44 5.76
CA ALA A 311 -31.37 -14.45 6.84
C ALA A 311 -30.79 -14.89 8.20
N GLY A 312 -29.62 -15.55 8.20
CA GLY A 312 -28.85 -15.83 9.41
C GLY A 312 -28.06 -14.63 9.96
N GLY A 313 -28.12 -13.48 9.28
CA GLY A 313 -27.32 -12.29 9.54
C GLY A 313 -26.08 -12.24 8.65
N LEU A 314 -25.72 -11.02 8.23
CA LEU A 314 -24.47 -10.77 7.50
C LEU A 314 -23.31 -10.62 8.49
N VAL A 315 -22.10 -11.00 8.07
CA VAL A 315 -20.86 -10.82 8.88
C VAL A 315 -20.64 -9.35 9.26
N THR A 316 -21.09 -8.43 8.42
CA THR A 316 -21.00 -6.98 8.65
C THR A 316 -22.06 -6.45 9.62
N GLY A 317 -23.06 -7.26 9.96
CA GLY A 317 -24.21 -6.87 10.79
C GLY A 317 -25.25 -6.01 10.04
N LEU A 318 -25.02 -5.71 8.76
CA LEU A 318 -26.00 -5.03 7.92
C LEU A 318 -27.25 -5.91 7.72
N PRO A 319 -28.43 -5.31 7.54
CA PRO A 319 -29.64 -6.06 7.25
C PRO A 319 -29.51 -6.80 5.91
N ALA A 320 -30.09 -7.99 5.84
CA ALA A 320 -30.04 -8.85 4.66
C ALA A 320 -30.72 -8.23 3.43
N GLU A 321 -31.84 -7.53 3.65
CA GLU A 321 -32.72 -7.00 2.61
C GLU A 321 -33.08 -8.03 1.51
N ARG A 322 -33.88 -7.64 0.52
CA ARG A 322 -34.29 -8.55 -0.56
C ARG A 322 -33.42 -8.37 -1.80
N MET A 323 -32.12 -8.57 -1.66
CA MET A 323 -31.14 -8.27 -2.71
C MET A 323 -30.42 -9.52 -3.21
N TYR A 324 -30.14 -9.57 -4.51
CA TYR A 324 -29.22 -10.57 -5.06
C TYR A 324 -27.78 -10.14 -4.78
N ARG A 325 -26.90 -11.11 -4.50
CA ARG A 325 -25.50 -10.87 -4.16
C ARG A 325 -24.57 -11.59 -5.14
N ARG A 326 -23.49 -10.92 -5.51
CA ARG A 326 -22.47 -11.50 -6.39
C ARG A 326 -21.08 -11.01 -6.03
N GLU A 327 -20.16 -11.95 -5.96
CA GLU A 327 -18.73 -11.65 -5.78
C GLU A 327 -18.10 -11.14 -7.07
N PHE A 328 -17.24 -10.14 -6.92
CA PHE A 328 -16.26 -9.70 -7.90
C PHE A 328 -14.87 -9.78 -7.29
N SER A 329 -13.94 -10.41 -7.99
CA SER A 329 -12.56 -10.57 -7.56
C SER A 329 -11.60 -10.09 -8.65
N ALA A 330 -10.52 -9.40 -8.28
CA ALA A 330 -9.48 -8.98 -9.20
C ALA A 330 -8.10 -9.09 -8.57
N VAL A 331 -7.10 -9.50 -9.37
CA VAL A 331 -5.69 -9.43 -8.98
C VAL A 331 -5.04 -8.27 -9.72
N VAL A 332 -4.46 -7.34 -8.95
CA VAL A 332 -3.83 -6.11 -9.46
C VAL A 332 -2.33 -6.17 -9.17
N PRO A 333 -1.47 -6.32 -10.19
CA PRO A 333 -0.03 -6.26 -10.01
C PRO A 333 0.45 -4.84 -9.73
N ILE A 334 1.44 -4.71 -8.85
CA ILE A 334 2.05 -3.44 -8.44
C ILE A 334 3.36 -3.25 -9.20
N ARG A 335 3.49 -2.12 -9.90
CA ARG A 335 4.67 -1.82 -10.73
C ARG A 335 5.89 -1.34 -9.95
N ASN A 336 5.70 -0.86 -8.72
CA ASN A 336 6.77 -0.34 -7.87
C ASN A 336 7.37 -1.43 -6.97
N TYR A 337 7.30 -2.69 -7.40
CA TYR A 337 7.96 -3.80 -6.73
C TYR A 337 9.48 -3.68 -6.95
N THR A 338 10.21 -3.34 -5.89
CA THR A 338 11.67 -3.28 -5.89
C THR A 338 12.22 -4.43 -5.05
N LEU A 339 13.08 -5.24 -5.64
CA LEU A 339 14.03 -6.11 -4.93
C LEU A 339 15.40 -5.46 -4.94
#